data_AF-A0A1G5FJX2-F1
#
_entry.id   AF-A0A1G5FJX2-F1
#
_cell.length_a   1.000
_cell.length_b   1.000
_cell.length_c   1.000
_cell.angle_alpha   90.00
_cell.angle_beta   90.00
_cell.angle_gamma   90.00
#
_symmetry.space_group_name_H-M   'P 1'
#
loop_
_entity.id
_entity.type
_entity.pdbx_description
1 polymer ?
#
loop_
_entity_poly.entity_id
_entity_poly.type
_entity_poly.pdbx_seq_one_letter_code
_entity_poly.pdbx_strand_id
1 'polypeptide(L)'
;MKNLIYDAEKIENLIDDMTKKTQKYIDEASDYYNQIMKFINNDKFRGESAEASKSYMSDKEVELLDLMVEAHKNRLSLYTHMQDSFHANVDP
;
A
#
# COMPACT_ATOMS: atom_id res chain seq x y z
N MET A 1 -37.25 -11.33 3.79
CA MET A 1 -35.82 -10.95 3.83
C MET A 1 -35.25 -11.42 5.15
N LYS A 2 -34.15 -12.18 5.16
CA LYS A 2 -33.48 -12.53 6.43
C LYS A 2 -32.85 -11.24 6.97
N ASN A 3 -33.28 -10.78 8.14
CA ASN A 3 -32.57 -9.74 8.88
C ASN A 3 -31.18 -10.29 9.23
N LEU A 4 -30.18 -9.88 8.46
CA LEU A 4 -28.79 -10.12 8.81
C LEU A 4 -28.48 -9.16 9.95
N ILE A 5 -28.57 -9.68 11.18
CA ILE A 5 -28.03 -9.00 12.36
C ILE A 5 -26.51 -9.13 12.22
N TYR A 6 -25.89 -8.08 11.71
CA TYR A 6 -24.44 -8.00 11.68
C TYR A 6 -23.95 -7.54 13.04
N ASP A 7 -23.05 -8.33 13.61
CA ASP A 7 -22.39 -8.02 14.86
C ASP A 7 -21.44 -6.85 14.64
N ALA A 8 -21.74 -5.71 15.28
CA ALA A 8 -20.99 -4.47 15.13
C ALA A 8 -19.50 -4.67 15.44
N GLU A 9 -19.18 -5.43 16.50
CA GLU A 9 -17.80 -5.76 16.87
C GLU A 9 -17.10 -6.56 15.77
N LYS A 10 -17.81 -7.45 15.07
CA LYS A 10 -17.22 -8.22 13.95
C LYS A 10 -16.95 -7.34 12.73
N ILE A 11 -17.81 -6.35 12.45
CA ILE A 11 -17.58 -5.40 11.35
C ILE A 11 -16.41 -4.49 11.69
N GLU A 12 -16.36 -3.95 12.90
CA GLU A 12 -15.26 -3.10 13.34
C GLU A 12 -13.92 -3.81 13.28
N ASN A 13 -13.84 -5.03 13.82
CA ASN A 13 -12.64 -5.86 13.75
C ASN A 13 -12.23 -6.14 12.30
N LEU A 14 -13.17 -6.38 11.39
CA LEU A 14 -12.87 -6.59 9.97
C LEU A 14 -12.27 -5.32 9.33
N ILE A 15 -12.83 -4.14 9.61
CA ILE A 15 -12.34 -2.87 9.07
C ILE A 15 -10.92 -2.59 9.60
N ASP A 16 -10.69 -2.75 10.90
CA ASP A 16 -9.37 -2.56 11.53
C ASP A 16 -8.31 -3.51 10.95
N ASP A 17 -8.66 -4.80 10.77
CA ASP A 17 -7.78 -5.79 10.15
C ASP A 17 -7.38 -5.39 8.72
N MET A 18 -8.34 -4.90 7.93
CA MET A 18 -8.11 -4.48 6.55
C MET A 18 -7.27 -3.21 6.46
N THR A 19 -7.49 -2.26 7.37
CA THR A 19 -6.68 -1.05 7.53
C THR A 19 -5.22 -1.41 7.84
N LYS A 20 -4.98 -2.24 8.86
CA LYS A 20 -3.63 -2.68 9.26
C LYS A 20 -2.90 -3.42 8.15
N LYS A 21 -3.57 -4.37 7.47
CA LYS A 21 -2.99 -5.09 6.33
C LYS A 21 -2.63 -4.13 5.18
N THR A 22 -3.47 -3.15 4.91
CA THR A 22 -3.23 -2.18 3.82
C THR A 22 -2.07 -1.25 4.16
N GLN A 23 -1.99 -0.77 5.40
CA GLN A 23 -0.83 0.02 5.85
C GLN A 23 0.47 -0.75 5.68
N LYS A 24 0.49 -2.03 6.11
CA LYS A 24 1.67 -2.90 5.92
C LYS A 24 2.06 -3.03 4.44
N TYR A 25 1.09 -3.21 3.53
CA TYR A 25 1.39 -3.27 2.10
C TYR A 25 1.96 -1.94 1.54
N ILE A 26 1.48 -0.79 2.02
CA ILE A 26 2.04 0.52 1.65
C ILE A 26 3.49 0.62 2.11
N ASP A 27 3.78 0.21 3.34
CA ASP A 27 5.13 0.27 3.92
C ASP A 27 6.09 -0.64 3.14
N GLU A 28 5.68 -1.88 2.85
CA GLU A 28 6.47 -2.84 2.06
C GLU A 28 6.70 -2.35 0.61
N ALA A 29 5.67 -1.83 -0.05
CA ALA A 29 5.79 -1.30 -1.41
C ALA A 29 6.69 -0.05 -1.46
N SER A 30 6.59 0.83 -0.46
CA SER A 30 7.41 2.03 -0.34
C SER A 30 8.87 1.69 -0.07
N ASP A 31 9.14 0.69 0.77
CA ASP A 31 10.50 0.21 1.00
C ASP A 31 11.11 -0.42 -0.26
N TYR A 32 10.34 -1.26 -0.97
CA TYR A 32 10.78 -1.85 -2.23
C TYR A 32 11.11 -0.78 -3.29
N TYR A 33 10.25 0.23 -3.44
CA TYR A 33 10.48 1.38 -4.31
C TYR A 33 11.77 2.13 -3.92
N ASN A 34 11.96 2.41 -2.63
CA ASN A 34 13.17 3.10 -2.14
C ASN A 34 14.45 2.29 -2.39
N GLN A 35 14.40 0.97 -2.23
CA GLN A 35 15.54 0.11 -2.54
C GLN A 35 15.87 0.15 -4.04
N ILE A 36 14.87 0.09 -4.90
CA ILE A 36 15.03 0.21 -6.36
C ILE A 36 15.60 1.56 -6.77
N MET A 37 15.08 2.65 -6.21
CA MET A 37 15.58 3.98 -6.53
C MET A 37 17.04 4.17 -6.10
N LYS A 38 17.47 3.50 -5.02
CA LYS A 38 18.90 3.45 -4.65
C LYS A 38 19.73 2.67 -5.67
N PHE A 39 19.20 1.62 -6.29
CA PHE A 39 19.89 0.88 -7.36
C PHE A 39 19.99 1.70 -8.65
N ILE A 40 18.89 2.35 -9.07
CA ILE A 40 18.84 3.16 -10.29
C ILE A 40 19.75 4.39 -10.18
N ASN A 41 19.65 5.12 -9.07
CA ASN A 41 20.41 6.36 -8.84
C ASN A 41 21.78 6.11 -8.21
N ASN A 42 22.32 4.89 -8.33
CA ASN A 42 23.53 4.49 -7.63
C ASN A 42 24.80 5.09 -8.25
N ASP A 43 25.05 6.38 -8.00
CA ASP A 43 26.26 7.07 -8.46
C ASP A 43 27.54 6.68 -7.70
N LYS A 44 27.38 5.89 -6.63
CA LYS A 44 28.45 5.57 -5.68
C LYS A 44 29.27 4.34 -6.05
N PHE A 45 28.70 3.39 -6.80
CA PHE A 45 29.39 2.18 -7.24
C PHE A 45 29.69 2.29 -8.75
N ARG A 46 30.96 2.12 -9.12
CA ARG A 46 31.45 2.23 -10.51
C ARG A 46 31.84 0.85 -11.04
N GLY A 47 31.58 0.58 -12.32
CA GLY A 47 31.97 -0.66 -13.00
C GLY A 47 30.84 -1.27 -13.85
N GLU A 48 31.18 -2.24 -14.70
CA GLU A 48 30.25 -2.84 -15.67
C GLU A 48 28.99 -3.43 -15.00
N SER A 49 29.12 -4.03 -13.82
CA SER A 49 27.97 -4.56 -13.07
C SER A 49 27.04 -3.47 -12.51
N ALA A 50 27.59 -2.30 -12.15
CA ALA A 50 26.79 -1.16 -11.70
C ALA A 50 26.04 -0.53 -12.88
N GLU A 51 26.67 -0.41 -14.05
CA GLU A 51 25.98 0.07 -15.24
C GLU A 51 24.95 -0.92 -15.79
N ALA A 52 25.22 -2.23 -15.71
CA ALA A 52 24.23 -3.26 -16.03
C ALA A 52 23.04 -3.24 -15.06
N SER A 53 23.24 -2.86 -13.80
CA SER A 53 22.12 -2.72 -12.85
C SER A 53 21.20 -1.54 -13.16
N LYS A 54 21.71 -0.47 -13.79
CA LYS A 54 20.88 0.64 -14.29
C LYS A 54 20.05 0.26 -15.50
N SER A 55 20.51 -0.70 -16.31
CA SER A 55 19.74 -1.22 -17.45
C SER A 55 18.78 -2.35 -17.08
N TYR A 56 18.85 -2.87 -15.85
CA TYR A 56 18.01 -3.97 -15.38
C TYR A 56 16.56 -3.56 -15.10
N MET A 57 16.31 -2.28 -14.79
CA MET A 57 14.95 -1.74 -14.63
C MET A 57 14.70 -0.62 -15.63
N SER A 58 13.63 -0.78 -16.40
CA SER A 58 13.10 0.22 -17.31
C SER A 58 12.19 1.21 -16.58
N ASP A 59 12.01 2.38 -17.18
CA ASP A 59 11.06 3.41 -16.70
C ASP A 59 9.65 2.84 -16.45
N LYS A 60 9.24 1.81 -17.21
CA LYS A 60 7.94 1.15 -17.07
C LYS A 60 7.79 0.37 -15.76
N GLU A 61 8.86 -0.24 -15.26
CA GLU A 61 8.80 -0.99 -14.01
C GLU A 61 8.77 -0.04 -12.80
N VAL A 62 9.45 1.11 -12.90
CA VAL A 62 9.34 2.20 -11.92
C VAL A 62 7.92 2.77 -11.91
N GLU A 63 7.36 3.07 -13.09
CA GLU A 63 5.99 3.57 -13.24
C GLU A 63 4.94 2.60 -12.67
N LEU A 64 5.11 1.29 -12.91
CA LEU A 64 4.22 0.27 -12.36
C LEU A 64 4.27 0.25 -10.82
N LEU A 65 5.45 0.41 -10.23
CA LEU A 65 5.62 0.46 -8.77
C LEU A 65 4.95 1.70 -8.17
N ASP A 66 5.09 2.86 -8.79
CA ASP A 66 4.39 4.08 -8.38
C ASP A 66 2.87 3.88 -8.41
N LEU A 67 2.33 3.29 -9.49
CA LEU A 67 0.92 2.98 -9.61
C LEU A 67 0.43 2.00 -8.52
N MET A 68 1.24 1.00 -8.16
CA MET A 68 0.93 0.06 -7.08
C MET A 68 0.87 0.78 -5.72
N VAL A 69 1.83 1.65 -5.44
CA VAL A 69 1.85 2.46 -4.20
C VAL A 69 0.61 3.35 -4.11
N GLU A 70 0.26 4.06 -5.19
CA GLU A 70 -0.93 4.91 -5.22
C GLU A 70 -2.24 4.11 -5.06
N ALA A 71 -2.34 2.92 -5.68
CA ALA A 71 -3.49 2.05 -5.49
C ALA A 71 -3.66 1.60 -4.03
N HIS A 72 -2.56 1.33 -3.33
CA HIS A 72 -2.60 0.98 -1.91
C HIS A 72 -3.00 2.17 -1.03
N LYS A 73 -2.52 3.39 -1.31
CA LYS A 73 -2.97 4.61 -0.61
C LYS A 73 -4.47 4.86 -0.76
N ASN A 74 -5.00 4.72 -1.98
CA ASN A 74 -6.43 4.87 -2.24
C ASN A 74 -7.26 3.83 -1.47
N ARG A 75 -6.76 2.58 -1.41
CA ARG A 75 -7.41 1.52 -0.63
C ARG A 75 -7.40 1.80 0.87
N LEU A 76 -6.33 2.38 1.42
CA LEU A 76 -6.27 2.78 2.82
C LEU A 76 -7.30 3.87 3.13
N SER A 77 -7.38 4.90 2.27
CA SER A 77 -8.36 5.98 2.41
C SER A 77 -9.80 5.46 2.44
N LEU A 78 -10.13 4.46 1.62
CA LEU A 78 -11.43 3.80 1.65
C LEU A 78 -11.71 3.14 3.00
N TYR A 79 -10.75 2.39 3.57
CA TYR A 79 -10.97 1.71 4.85
C TYR A 79 -11.08 2.69 6.02
N THR A 80 -10.30 3.78 6.02
CA THR A 80 -10.46 4.87 6.99
C THR A 80 -11.86 5.48 6.90
N HIS A 81 -12.34 5.78 5.69
CA HIS A 81 -13.69 6.30 5.51
C HIS A 81 -14.79 5.32 5.98
N MET A 82 -14.61 4.03 5.74
CA MET A 82 -15.53 2.99 6.23
C MET A 82 -15.54 2.95 7.76
N GLN A 83 -14.38 3.09 8.41
CA GLN A 83 -14.26 3.13 9.87
C GLN A 83 -14.97 4.36 10.45
N ASP A 84 -14.67 5.55 9.92
CA ASP A 84 -15.31 6.81 10.36
C ASP A 84 -16.83 6.75 10.19
N SER A 85 -17.29 6.24 9.04
CA SER A 85 -18.72 6.09 8.76
C SER A 85 -19.39 5.07 9.67
N PHE A 86 -18.69 3.98 10.01
CA PHE A 86 -19.20 2.98 10.93
C PHE A 86 -19.35 3.57 12.34
N HIS A 87 -18.31 4.21 12.87
CA HIS A 87 -18.35 4.86 14.19
C HIS A 87 -19.45 5.92 14.27
N ALA A 88 -19.61 6.75 13.24
CA ALA A 88 -20.68 7.76 13.17
C ALA A 88 -22.11 7.19 13.17
N ASN A 89 -22.30 5.89 12.88
CA ASN A 89 -23.61 5.23 12.85
C ASN A 89 -23.80 4.22 13.99
N VAL A 90 -22.74 3.87 14.72
CA VAL A 90 -22.78 2.90 15.82
C VAL A 90 -22.65 3.59 17.19
N ASP A 91 -22.12 4.81 17.24
CA ASP A 91 -22.11 5.67 18.43
C ASP A 91 -23.17 6.80 18.35
N PRO A 92 -24.12 6.89 19.31
CA PRO A 92 -24.72 8.12 19.80
C PRO A 92 -23.95 8.75 20.96
#